data_AF-A0A517TTG7-F1
#
_entry.id   AF-A0A517TTG7-F1
#
_cell.length_a   1.000
_cell.length_b   1.000
_cell.length_c   1.000
_cell.angle_alpha   90.00
_cell.angle_beta   90.00
_cell.angle_gamma   90.00
#
_symmetry.space_group_name_H-M   'P 1'
#
loop_
_entity.id
_entity.type
_entity.pdbx_description
1 polymer ?
#
loop_
_entity_poly.entity_id
_entity_poly.type
_entity_poly.pdbx_seq_one_letter_code
_entity_poly.pdbx_strand_id
1 'polypeptide(L)'
;MRNRTVDTVQRPQRRSIDWQCIGIEKHSETDDEVAYRFVADIWEPNPEIKGRSRIAGQAEGLMRLIKATGEVLLDQPMPDDTNERRFNSAARKIKQHWANREYPEKTMFACG
;
A
#
# COMPACT_ATOMS: atom_id res chain seq x y z
N MET A 1 16.07 39.15 23.92
CA MET A 1 15.74 37.73 23.62
C MET A 1 14.74 37.73 22.47
N ARG A 2 15.05 37.10 21.32
CA ARG A 2 14.15 37.05 20.15
C ARG A 2 13.36 35.75 20.19
N ASN A 3 12.04 35.83 20.36
CA ASN A 3 11.14 34.70 20.18
C ASN A 3 11.09 34.34 18.69
N ARG A 4 11.66 33.17 18.35
CA ARG A 4 11.50 32.57 17.03
C ARG A 4 10.21 31.74 17.08
N THR A 5 9.09 32.35 16.72
CA THR A 5 7.89 31.60 16.36
C THR A 5 8.24 30.85 15.08
N VAL A 6 8.50 29.55 15.20
CA VAL A 6 8.63 28.69 14.03
C VAL A 6 7.19 28.51 13.54
N ASP A 7 6.76 29.41 12.66
CA ASP A 7 5.56 29.18 11.86
C ASP A 7 5.86 27.97 10.98
N THR A 8 5.60 26.80 11.54
CA THR A 8 5.58 25.56 10.79
C THR A 8 4.44 25.76 9.80
N VAL A 9 4.78 26.14 8.57
CA VAL A 9 3.82 26.22 7.47
C VAL A 9 3.24 24.82 7.32
N GLN A 10 2.11 24.59 7.98
CA GLN A 10 1.43 23.31 7.97
C GLN A 10 0.88 23.19 6.55
N ARG A 11 1.60 22.43 5.72
CA ARG A 11 1.18 22.17 4.34
C ARG A 11 -0.28 21.70 4.40
N PRO A 12 -1.16 22.22 3.53
CA PRO A 12 -2.54 21.77 3.51
C PRO A 12 -2.53 20.26 3.38
N GLN A 13 -3.12 19.58 4.37
CA GLN A 13 -3.27 18.13 4.31
C GLN A 13 -4.12 17.86 3.07
N ARG A 14 -3.63 17.01 2.19
CA ARG A 14 -4.32 16.58 0.97
C ARG A 14 -4.68 15.12 1.13
N ARG A 15 -5.70 14.68 0.40
CA ARG A 15 -6.00 13.26 0.22
C ARG A 15 -4.72 12.52 -0.20
N SER A 16 -4.40 11.42 0.46
CA SER A 16 -3.21 10.62 0.18
C SER A 16 -3.45 9.14 0.46
N ILE A 17 -2.89 8.28 -0.37
CA ILE A 17 -2.86 6.83 -0.11
C ILE A 17 -1.72 6.51 0.85
N ASP A 18 -2.00 5.63 1.80
CA ASP A 18 -1.00 5.08 2.71
C ASP A 18 0.17 4.47 1.91
N TRP A 19 1.38 4.85 2.31
CA TRP A 19 2.61 4.35 1.70
C TRP A 19 3.39 3.44 2.65
N GLN A 20 3.00 3.42 3.92
CA GLN A 20 3.66 2.72 5.00
C GLN A 20 3.08 1.34 5.18
N CYS A 21 1.75 1.22 5.17
CA CYS A 21 1.03 -0.02 5.43
C CYS A 21 0.22 -0.44 4.20
N ILE A 22 0.54 -1.60 3.63
CA ILE A 22 -0.19 -2.17 2.50
C ILE A 22 -0.58 -3.61 2.84
N GLY A 23 -1.87 -3.83 3.06
CA GLY A 23 -2.43 -5.16 3.28
C GLY A 23 -2.39 -5.97 1.99
N ILE A 24 -2.10 -7.26 2.10
CA ILE A 24 -2.03 -8.18 0.96
C ILE A 24 -2.78 -9.45 1.31
N GLU A 25 -3.79 -9.80 0.53
CA GLU A 25 -4.66 -10.94 0.76
C GLU A 25 -4.77 -11.80 -0.51
N LYS A 26 -4.66 -13.11 -0.35
CA LYS A 26 -4.82 -14.06 -1.45
C LYS A 26 -6.24 -13.96 -1.98
N HIS A 27 -6.35 -13.78 -3.29
CA HIS A 27 -7.63 -13.69 -3.99
C HIS A 27 -8.00 -15.04 -4.64
N SER A 28 -7.03 -15.67 -5.29
CA SER A 28 -7.18 -17.00 -5.89
C SER A 28 -5.81 -17.65 -6.06
N GLU A 29 -5.80 -18.97 -6.22
CA GLU A 29 -4.58 -19.75 -6.43
C GLU A 29 -4.88 -20.91 -7.40
N THR A 30 -3.95 -21.13 -8.32
CA THR A 30 -3.88 -22.30 -9.19
C THR A 30 -2.52 -22.98 -9.01
N ASP A 31 -2.24 -24.05 -9.75
CA ASP A 31 -0.94 -24.73 -9.69
C ASP A 31 0.21 -23.83 -10.18
N ASP A 32 -0.06 -22.90 -11.09
CA ASP A 32 0.95 -22.08 -11.75
C ASP A 32 1.08 -20.66 -11.16
N GLU A 33 0.01 -20.14 -10.58
CA GLU A 33 -0.07 -18.73 -10.17
C GLU A 33 -0.88 -18.50 -8.90
N VAL A 34 -0.62 -17.35 -8.27
CA VAL A 34 -1.39 -16.85 -7.13
C VAL A 34 -1.77 -15.40 -7.38
N ALA A 35 -3.07 -15.10 -7.35
CA ALA A 35 -3.56 -13.74 -7.41
C ALA A 35 -3.70 -13.17 -5.99
N TYR A 36 -3.29 -11.93 -5.82
CA TYR A 36 -3.31 -11.19 -4.56
C TYR A 36 -4.00 -9.85 -4.74
N ARG A 37 -4.97 -9.56 -3.86
CA ARG A 37 -5.46 -8.20 -3.67
C ARG A 37 -4.49 -7.46 -2.75
N PHE A 38 -4.10 -6.25 -3.11
CA PHE A 38 -3.34 -5.36 -2.24
C PHE A 38 -4.14 -4.09 -1.94
N VAL A 39 -4.18 -3.69 -0.66
CA VAL A 39 -5.09 -2.68 -0.12
C VAL A 39 -4.30 -1.65 0.68
N ALA A 40 -4.62 -0.39 0.51
CA ALA A 40 -4.05 0.72 1.26
C ALA A 40 -5.13 1.70 1.71
N ASP A 41 -4.97 2.26 2.90
CA ASP A 41 -5.91 3.25 3.43
C ASP A 41 -5.77 4.59 2.69
N ILE A 42 -6.89 5.27 2.49
CA ILE A 42 -6.94 6.64 1.97
C ILE A 42 -7.09 7.57 3.16
N TRP A 43 -6.10 8.44 3.33
CA TRP A 43 -6.08 9.46 4.38
C TRP A 43 -6.55 10.80 3.83
N GLU A 44 -7.42 11.47 4.56
CA GLU A 44 -7.90 12.82 4.26
C GLU A 44 -7.85 13.71 5.51
N PRO A 45 -7.82 15.05 5.35
CA PRO A 45 -7.90 15.97 6.48
C PRO A 45 -9.15 15.70 7.32
N ASN A 46 -9.00 15.66 8.64
CA ASN A 46 -10.13 15.58 9.54
C ASN A 46 -10.78 16.97 9.67
N PRO A 47 -12.05 17.16 9.23
CA PRO A 47 -12.73 18.44 9.34
C PRO A 47 -13.01 18.85 10.78
N GLU A 48 -13.07 17.89 11.71
CA GLU A 48 -13.38 18.13 13.12
C GLU A 48 -12.15 18.48 13.96
N ILE A 49 -10.95 18.05 13.53
CA ILE A 49 -9.72 18.22 14.31
C ILE A 49 -8.61 18.76 13.41
N LYS A 50 -8.32 20.06 13.57
CA LYS A 50 -7.27 20.75 12.81
C LYS A 50 -5.92 20.04 12.97
N GLY A 51 -5.28 19.75 11.84
CA GLY A 51 -3.95 19.13 11.78
C GLY A 51 -3.94 17.61 11.98
N ARG A 52 -5.09 16.96 12.12
CA ARG A 52 -5.21 15.50 12.09
C ARG A 52 -5.79 15.04 10.76
N SER A 53 -5.32 13.89 10.30
CA SER A 53 -5.96 13.16 9.21
C SER A 53 -6.90 12.09 9.79
N ARG A 54 -7.85 11.65 8.98
CA ARG A 54 -8.69 10.47 9.24
C ARG A 54 -8.64 9.54 8.03
N ILE A 55 -8.96 8.27 8.24
CA ILE A 55 -9.20 7.33 7.15
C ILE A 55 -10.53 7.71 6.50
N ALA A 56 -10.51 7.93 5.19
CA ALA A 56 -11.67 8.27 4.37
C ALA A 56 -12.18 7.08 3.53
N GLY A 57 -11.39 6.01 3.44
CA GLY A 57 -11.72 4.82 2.68
C GLY A 57 -10.48 3.98 2.43
N GLN A 58 -10.59 3.03 1.52
CA GLN A 58 -9.49 2.17 1.08
C GLN A 58 -9.42 2.18 -0.45
N ALA A 59 -8.21 2.06 -0.98
CA ALA A 59 -7.96 1.77 -2.38
C ALA A 59 -7.43 0.34 -2.47
N GLU A 60 -7.77 -0.37 -3.55
CA GLU A 60 -7.27 -1.71 -3.82
C GLU A 60 -6.82 -1.87 -5.27
N GLY A 61 -5.86 -2.78 -5.47
CA GLY A 61 -5.47 -3.30 -6.76
C GLY A 61 -5.30 -4.82 -6.73
N LEU A 62 -5.07 -5.41 -7.90
CA LEU A 62 -4.85 -6.84 -8.07
C LEU A 62 -3.50 -7.08 -8.72
N MET A 63 -2.71 -7.99 -8.14
CA MET A 63 -1.44 -8.45 -8.68
C MET A 63 -1.40 -9.96 -8.73
N ARG A 64 -0.52 -10.51 -9.57
CA ARG A 64 -0.39 -11.95 -9.78
C ARG A 64 1.06 -12.38 -9.72
N LEU A 65 1.32 -13.41 -8.91
CA LEU A 65 2.61 -14.06 -8.78
C LEU A 65 2.65 -15.29 -9.68
N ILE A 66 3.65 -15.38 -10.56
CA ILE A 66 3.97 -16.59 -11.33
C ILE A 66 4.88 -17.48 -10.48
N LYS A 67 4.40 -18.65 -10.05
CA LYS A 67 5.11 -19.51 -9.09
C LYS A 67 6.44 -20.02 -9.63
N ALA A 68 6.50 -20.32 -10.93
CA ALA A 68 7.69 -20.84 -11.59
C ALA A 68 8.87 -19.85 -11.59
N THR A 69 8.59 -18.55 -11.74
CA THR A 69 9.61 -17.52 -11.95
C THR A 69 9.76 -16.54 -10.79
N GLY A 70 8.75 -16.43 -9.92
CA GLY A 70 8.68 -15.39 -8.91
C GLY A 70 8.34 -14.01 -9.48
N GLU A 71 7.98 -13.94 -10.76
CA GLU A 71 7.54 -12.71 -11.40
C GLU A 71 6.20 -12.26 -10.78
N VAL A 72 6.09 -10.96 -10.52
CA VAL A 72 4.84 -10.37 -10.01
C VAL A 72 4.38 -9.34 -11.03
N LEU A 73 3.17 -9.54 -11.54
CA LEU A 73 2.54 -8.73 -12.57
C LEU A 73 1.38 -7.93 -11.97
N LEU A 74 1.14 -6.73 -12.48
CA LEU A 74 0.01 -5.90 -12.09
C LEU A 74 -1.16 -6.19 -13.04
N ASP A 75 -2.24 -6.77 -12.51
CA ASP A 75 -3.44 -7.10 -13.30
C ASP A 75 -4.47 -5.96 -13.22
N GLN A 76 -4.65 -5.37 -12.03
CA GLN A 76 -5.53 -4.22 -11.82
C GLN A 76 -4.79 -3.14 -11.03
N PRO A 77 -4.60 -1.93 -11.58
CA PRO A 77 -3.95 -0.84 -10.88
C PRO A 77 -4.79 -0.36 -9.70
N MET A 78 -4.12 -0.03 -8.60
CA MET A 78 -4.74 0.68 -7.49
C MET A 78 -5.02 2.13 -7.90
N PRO A 79 -6.26 2.63 -7.74
CA PRO A 79 -6.57 4.04 -7.98
C PRO A 79 -5.64 4.96 -7.20
N ASP A 80 -5.24 6.10 -7.79
CA ASP A 80 -4.35 7.11 -7.22
C ASP A 80 -2.93 6.62 -6.81
N ASP A 81 -2.55 5.35 -7.07
CA ASP A 81 -1.17 4.87 -6.86
C ASP A 81 -0.25 5.32 -8.01
N THR A 82 0.09 6.60 -8.00
CA THR A 82 0.91 7.21 -9.06
C THR A 82 2.31 6.58 -9.10
N ASN A 83 2.72 6.10 -10.27
CA ASN A 83 3.97 5.35 -10.50
C ASN A 83 4.03 4.00 -9.76
N GLU A 84 2.88 3.39 -9.47
CA GLU A 84 2.81 2.00 -8.99
C GLU A 84 3.61 1.75 -7.70
N ARG A 85 3.72 2.75 -6.82
CA ARG A 85 4.57 2.64 -5.63
C ARG A 85 4.04 1.62 -4.64
N ARG A 86 2.71 1.51 -4.50
CA ARG A 86 2.08 0.57 -3.57
C ARG A 86 2.12 -0.83 -4.17
N PHE A 87 1.88 -0.94 -5.47
CA PHE A 87 2.15 -2.19 -6.19
C PHE A 87 3.58 -2.67 -5.97
N ASN A 88 4.60 -1.83 -6.19
CA ASN A 88 6.01 -2.21 -6.03
C ASN A 88 6.34 -2.67 -4.60
N SER A 89 5.79 -1.99 -3.59
CA SER A 89 5.95 -2.39 -2.18
C SER A 89 5.27 -3.72 -1.87
N ALA A 90 4.05 -3.95 -2.37
CA ALA A 90 3.33 -5.19 -2.20
C ALA A 90 4.02 -6.36 -2.92
N ALA A 91 4.42 -6.15 -4.18
CA ALA A 91 5.15 -7.09 -5.00
C ALA A 91 6.48 -7.50 -4.35
N ARG A 92 7.21 -6.54 -3.75
CA ARG A 92 8.43 -6.85 -2.99
C ARG A 92 8.15 -7.78 -1.83
N LYS A 93 7.08 -7.55 -1.07
CA LYS A 93 6.70 -8.41 0.06
C LYS A 93 6.33 -9.82 -0.41
N ILE A 94 5.57 -9.94 -1.50
CA ILE A 94 5.22 -11.24 -2.08
C ILE A 94 6.45 -11.98 -2.62
N LYS A 95 7.38 -11.29 -3.29
CA LYS A 95 8.65 -11.90 -3.74
C LYS A 95 9.47 -12.46 -2.58
N GLN A 96 9.45 -11.83 -1.40
CA GLN A 96 10.08 -12.37 -0.20
C GLN A 96 9.45 -13.70 0.24
N HIS A 97 8.12 -13.79 0.25
CA HIS A 97 7.42 -15.03 0.58
C HIS A 97 7.69 -16.11 -0.48
N TRP A 98 7.64 -15.77 -1.76
CA TRP A 98 7.98 -16.69 -2.85
C TRP A 98 9.40 -17.26 -2.71
N ALA A 99 10.39 -16.42 -2.37
CA ALA A 99 11.77 -16.88 -2.14
C ALA A 99 11.88 -17.91 -1.00
N ASN A 100 10.95 -17.84 -0.03
CA ASN A 100 10.83 -18.81 1.07
C ASN A 100 9.91 -20.00 0.73
N ARG A 101 9.40 -20.09 -0.51
CA ARG A 101 8.40 -21.08 -0.96
C ARG A 101 7.07 -20.99 -0.21
N GLU A 102 6.69 -19.78 0.18
CA GLU A 102 5.44 -19.49 0.89
C GLU A 102 4.45 -18.76 -0.01
N TYR A 103 3.18 -19.14 0.10
CA TYR A 103 2.05 -18.47 -0.56
C TYR A 103 1.01 -18.10 0.50
N PRO A 104 1.27 -17.06 1.31
CA PRO A 104 0.43 -16.75 2.47
C PRO A 104 -0.99 -16.37 2.06
N GLU A 105 -1.97 -16.74 2.90
CA GLU A 105 -3.36 -16.25 2.75
C GLU A 105 -3.45 -14.75 3.00
N LYS A 106 -2.70 -14.25 3.99
CA LYS A 106 -2.63 -12.84 4.36
C LYS A 106 -1.22 -12.46 4.75
N THR A 107 -0.78 -11.28 4.33
CA THR A 107 0.47 -10.66 4.76
C THR A 107 0.34 -9.15 4.61
N MET A 108 1.40 -8.42 4.97
CA MET A 108 1.40 -6.97 4.87
C MET A 108 2.81 -6.48 4.59
N PHE A 109 2.88 -5.45 3.74
CA PHE A 109 4.04 -4.60 3.67
C PHE A 109 3.92 -3.48 4.73
N ALA A 110 4.96 -3.29 5.54
CA ALA A 110 5.02 -2.23 6.54
C ALA A 110 6.41 -1.54 6.49
N CYS A 111 6.45 -0.21 6.50
CA CYS A 111 7.67 0.59 6.67
C CYS A 111 7.40 1.90 7.43
N GLY A 112 8.42 2.44 8.10
CA GLY A 112 8.34 3.65 8.92
C GLY A 112 9.69 4.31 9.10
#